data_AF-A0A969HBM0-F1
#
_entry.id   AF-A0A969HBM0-F1
#
_cell.length_a   1.000
_cell.length_b   1.000
_cell.length_c   1.000
_cell.angle_alpha   90.00
_cell.angle_beta   90.00
_cell.angle_gamma   90.00
#
_symmetry.space_group_name_H-M   'P 1'
#
loop_
_entity.id
_entity.type
_entity.pdbx_description
1 polymer ?
#
loop_
_entity_poly.entity_id
_entity_poly.type
_entity_poly.pdbx_seq_one_letter_code
_entity_poly.pdbx_strand_id
1 'polypeptide(L)'
;MGSSRVPDLAEIVRQARVPVKVSCVINEHNHGELAAFLDQCGAIGIKRVVLRYLYGETRSWTLPDRLMLRSVYRSNPVYDYHGMEVTLWRFDQTASTSLNLFSNGVISPHYLLTQAEPRENRE
;
A
#
# COMPACT_ATOMS: atom_id res chain seq x y z
N MET A 1 -7.21 -10.78 11.30
CA MET A 1 -6.59 -10.31 12.56
C MET A 1 -6.36 -8.81 12.45
N GLY A 2 -6.85 -8.04 13.42
CA GLY A 2 -6.56 -6.61 13.56
C GLY A 2 -6.16 -6.34 15.01
N SER A 3 -5.15 -5.51 15.23
CA SER A 3 -4.80 -5.01 16.55
C SER A 3 -5.64 -3.76 16.83
N SER A 4 -6.22 -3.65 18.02
CA SER A 4 -6.87 -2.40 18.47
C SER A 4 -5.87 -1.30 18.79
N ARG A 5 -4.59 -1.66 18.98
CA ARG A 5 -3.50 -0.72 19.21
C ARG A 5 -2.77 -0.45 17.90
N VAL A 6 -2.65 0.83 17.56
CA VAL A 6 -1.82 1.30 16.45
C VAL A 6 -0.34 0.98 16.79
N PRO A 7 0.40 0.29 15.90
CA PRO A 7 1.82 0.02 16.12
C PRO A 7 2.65 1.31 16.17
N ASP A 8 3.70 1.31 16.99
CA ASP A 8 4.69 2.40 16.99
C ASP A 8 5.58 2.28 15.75
N LEU A 9 5.21 3.03 14.71
CA LEU A 9 5.91 2.97 13.42
C LEU A 9 7.35 3.49 13.53
N ALA A 10 7.61 4.49 14.36
CA ALA A 10 8.95 5.05 14.52
C ALA A 10 9.90 4.01 15.12
N GLU A 11 9.44 3.29 16.14
CA GLU A 11 10.21 2.22 16.76
C GLU A 11 10.44 1.04 15.81
N ILE A 12 9.42 0.67 15.01
CA ILE A 12 9.56 -0.36 13.98
C ILE A 12 10.65 0.04 12.98
N VAL A 13 10.62 1.28 12.48
CA VAL A 13 11.61 1.75 11.51
C VAL A 13 13.02 1.77 12.13
N ARG A 14 13.15 2.20 13.39
CA ARG A 14 14.43 2.22 14.11
C ARG A 14 15.05 0.84 14.26
N GLN A 15 14.24 -0.19 14.49
CA GLN A 15 14.71 -1.56 14.66
C GLN A 15 14.84 -2.35 13.35
N ALA A 16 14.20 -1.91 12.27
CA ALA A 16 14.15 -2.65 11.03
C ALA A 16 15.53 -2.74 10.35
N ARG A 17 15.95 -3.95 10.01
CA ARG A 17 17.17 -4.20 9.20
C ARG A 17 16.93 -4.10 7.70
N VAL A 18 15.66 -3.98 7.30
CA VAL A 18 15.22 -3.85 5.91
C VAL A 18 14.36 -2.59 5.76
N PRO A 19 14.34 -1.95 4.59
CA PRO A 19 13.51 -0.76 4.39
C PRO A 19 12.03 -1.03 4.64
N VAL A 20 11.42 -0.26 5.53
CA VAL A 20 9.98 -0.32 5.80
C VAL A 20 9.22 0.47 4.73
N LYS A 21 8.16 -0.16 4.19
CA LYS A 21 7.21 0.46 3.27
C LYS A 21 5.87 0.64 3.97
N VAL A 22 5.32 1.85 3.93
CA VAL A 22 4.00 2.16 4.47
C VAL A 22 2.97 2.14 3.35
N SER A 23 1.79 1.60 3.62
CA SER A 23 0.67 1.62 2.67
C SER A 23 -0.58 2.17 3.33
N CYS A 24 -1.10 3.27 2.78
CA CYS A 24 -2.28 3.97 3.27
C CYS A 24 -3.39 3.89 2.22
N VAL A 25 -4.65 3.72 2.66
CA VAL A 25 -5.82 3.84 1.79
C VAL A 25 -6.34 5.27 1.92
N ILE A 26 -6.52 5.95 0.80
CA ILE A 26 -7.08 7.30 0.77
C ILE A 26 -8.60 7.21 0.89
N ASN A 27 -9.21 8.04 1.72
CA ASN A 27 -10.65 8.15 1.90
C ASN A 27 -11.07 9.59 2.26
N GLU A 28 -12.37 9.80 2.39
CA GLU A 28 -12.97 11.09 2.74
C GLU A 28 -12.47 11.68 4.07
N HIS A 29 -12.01 10.84 5.00
CA HIS A 29 -11.58 11.27 6.32
C HIS A 29 -10.10 11.66 6.39
N ASN A 30 -9.26 11.17 5.48
CA ASN A 30 -7.80 11.38 5.56
C ASN A 30 -7.19 12.12 4.36
N HIS A 31 -7.93 12.33 3.27
CA HIS A 31 -7.37 12.94 2.06
C HIS A 31 -6.79 14.35 2.30
N GLY A 32 -7.38 15.13 3.22
CA GLY A 32 -6.88 16.46 3.59
C GLY A 32 -5.59 16.44 4.41
N GLU A 33 -5.22 15.29 4.97
CA GLU A 33 -4.06 15.13 5.87
C GLU A 33 -2.87 14.46 5.18
N LEU A 34 -2.98 14.14 3.88
CA LEU A 34 -1.96 13.38 3.16
C LEU A 34 -0.58 14.03 3.19
N ALA A 35 -0.49 15.35 3.09
CA ALA A 35 0.79 16.06 3.14
C ALA A 35 1.47 15.88 4.51
N ALA A 36 0.75 16.16 5.60
CA ALA A 36 1.24 15.99 6.96
C ALA A 36 1.62 14.52 7.25
N PHE A 37 0.84 13.58 6.73
CA PHE A 37 1.16 12.15 6.82
C PHE A 37 2.47 11.78 6.11
N LEU A 38 2.70 12.29 4.89
CA LEU A 38 3.95 12.06 4.16
C LEU A 38 5.14 12.72 4.86
N ASP A 39 4.98 13.93 5.39
CA ASP A 39 6.01 14.62 6.17
C ASP A 39 6.40 13.82 7.41
N GLN A 40 5.41 13.30 8.16
CA GLN A 40 5.64 12.43 9.32
C GLN A 40 6.35 11.13 8.93
N CYS A 41 5.96 10.51 7.81
CA CYS A 41 6.64 9.33 7.29
C CYS A 41 8.11 9.61 6.95
N GLY A 42 8.38 10.74 6.27
CA GLY A 42 9.73 11.17 5.95
C GLY A 42 10.57 11.41 7.20
N ALA A 43 10.00 12.08 8.22
CA ALA A 43 10.67 12.41 9.47
C ALA A 43 11.15 11.19 10.26
N ILE A 44 10.40 10.08 10.21
CA ILE A 44 10.78 8.82 10.87
C ILE A 44 11.64 7.90 9.98
N GLY A 45 11.99 8.33 8.76
CA GLY A 45 12.91 7.62 7.87
C GLY A 45 12.26 6.66 6.88
N ILE A 46 10.94 6.69 6.68
CA ILE A 46 10.28 5.91 5.63
C ILE A 46 10.79 6.36 4.26
N LYS A 47 11.15 5.39 3.41
CA LYS A 47 11.64 5.64 2.05
C LYS A 47 10.61 5.36 0.96
N ARG A 48 9.57 4.59 1.27
CA ARG A 48 8.52 4.20 0.34
C ARG A 48 7.14 4.26 0.98
N VAL A 49 6.24 5.01 0.37
CA VAL A 49 4.82 5.08 0.72
C VAL A 49 3.98 4.68 -0.49
N VAL A 50 2.91 3.93 -0.25
CA VAL A 50 1.88 3.67 -1.26
C VAL A 50 0.57 4.27 -0.79
N LEU A 51 0.10 5.29 -1.50
CA LEU A 51 -1.23 5.85 -1.32
C LEU A 51 -2.19 5.11 -2.26
N ARG A 52 -3.17 4.41 -1.71
CA ARG A 52 -4.02 3.49 -2.46
C ARG A 52 -5.44 4.00 -2.54
N TYR A 53 -6.03 3.89 -3.73
CA TYR A 53 -7.47 3.97 -3.90
C TYR A 53 -8.11 2.65 -3.44
N LEU A 54 -9.34 2.73 -2.95
CA LEU A 54 -10.18 1.55 -2.81
C LEU A 54 -10.46 0.94 -4.19
N TYR A 55 -10.66 -0.37 -4.25
CA TYR A 55 -11.06 -1.03 -5.49
C TYR A 55 -12.42 -0.49 -5.96
N GLY A 56 -12.52 -0.09 -7.23
CA GLY A 56 -13.73 0.51 -7.79
C GLY A 56 -13.97 1.97 -7.36
N GLU A 57 -13.01 2.61 -6.69
CA GLU A 57 -13.11 4.02 -6.32
C GLU A 57 -13.16 4.91 -7.58
N THR A 58 -14.20 5.73 -7.65
CA THR A 58 -14.45 6.68 -8.75
C THR A 58 -14.12 8.11 -8.38
N ARG A 59 -14.05 8.43 -7.08
CA ARG A 59 -13.67 9.76 -6.60
C ARG A 59 -12.22 10.05 -6.95
N SER A 60 -11.94 11.32 -7.24
CA SER A 60 -10.58 11.83 -7.40
C SER A 60 -10.18 12.55 -6.11
N TRP A 61 -9.03 12.20 -5.55
CA TRP A 61 -8.50 12.87 -4.36
C TRP A 61 -7.43 13.88 -4.76
N THR A 62 -7.49 15.07 -4.17
CA THR A 62 -6.41 16.06 -4.30
C THR A 62 -5.16 15.49 -3.63
N LEU A 63 -4.06 15.46 -4.37
CA LEU A 63 -2.78 14.99 -3.85
C LEU A 63 -1.97 16.17 -3.29
N PRO A 64 -1.04 15.91 -2.35
CA PRO A 64 -0.14 16.93 -1.85
C PRO A 64 0.61 17.66 -2.96
N ASP A 65 0.72 18.97 -2.81
CA ASP A 65 1.64 19.78 -3.60
C ASP A 65 3.07 19.25 -3.40
N ARG A 66 3.93 19.40 -4.43
CA ARG A 66 5.35 18.94 -4.47
C ARG A 66 5.58 17.47 -4.81
N LEU A 67 4.55 16.69 -5.12
CA LEU A 67 4.75 15.39 -5.75
C LEU A 67 5.31 15.57 -7.17
N MET A 68 6.57 15.18 -7.39
CA MET A 68 7.20 15.25 -8.70
C MET A 68 7.13 13.88 -9.37
N LEU A 69 6.52 13.78 -10.55
CA LEU A 69 6.44 12.50 -11.26
C LEU A 69 7.85 12.00 -11.56
N ARG A 70 8.18 10.82 -11.04
CA ARG A 70 9.51 10.20 -11.18
C ARG A 70 9.49 9.05 -12.18
N SER A 71 8.47 8.21 -12.11
CA SER A 71 8.34 7.03 -12.97
C SER A 71 6.90 6.49 -12.96
N VAL A 72 6.68 5.40 -13.68
CA VAL A 72 5.44 4.63 -13.65
C VAL A 72 5.77 3.18 -13.29
N TYR A 73 5.01 2.59 -12.37
CA TYR A 73 5.15 1.19 -11.98
C TYR A 73 3.80 0.48 -12.12
N ARG A 74 3.73 -0.55 -12.98
CA ARG A 74 2.49 -1.31 -13.24
C ARG A 74 1.30 -0.39 -13.56
N SER A 75 1.51 0.59 -14.44
CA SER A 75 0.54 1.62 -14.83
C SER A 75 0.18 2.64 -13.75
N ASN A 76 0.84 2.62 -12.59
CA ASN A 76 0.61 3.58 -11.51
C ASN A 76 1.72 4.63 -11.48
N PRO A 77 1.40 5.92 -11.33
CA PRO A 77 2.41 6.94 -11.21
C PRO A 77 3.15 6.81 -9.87
N VAL A 78 4.47 6.97 -9.94
CA VAL A 78 5.38 6.98 -8.82
C VAL A 78 6.02 8.35 -8.77
N TYR A 79 5.88 9.01 -7.63
CA TYR A 79 6.35 10.36 -7.38
C TYR A 79 7.55 10.36 -6.46
N ASP A 80 8.38 11.39 -6.57
CA ASP A 80 9.32 11.79 -5.53
C ASP A 80 8.65 12.84 -4.63
N TYR A 81 8.78 12.65 -3.32
CA TYR A 81 8.37 13.58 -2.28
C TYR A 81 9.53 13.78 -1.32
N HIS A 82 10.36 14.80 -1.56
CA HIS A 82 11.55 15.09 -0.74
C HIS A 82 12.50 13.87 -0.59
N GLY A 83 12.69 13.11 -1.68
CA GLY A 83 13.51 11.89 -1.69
C GLY A 83 12.81 10.62 -1.18
N MET A 84 11.54 10.71 -0.78
CA MET A 84 10.67 9.56 -0.51
C MET A 84 9.91 9.17 -1.78
N GLU A 85 9.89 7.87 -2.09
CA GLU A 85 9.09 7.34 -3.20
C GLU A 85 7.63 7.19 -2.77
N VAL A 86 6.72 7.86 -3.49
CA VAL A 86 5.28 7.79 -3.24
C VAL A 86 4.57 7.22 -4.45
N THR A 87 4.06 5.99 -4.34
CA THR A 87 3.26 5.38 -5.41
C THR A 87 1.79 5.68 -5.19
N LEU A 88 1.12 6.23 -6.20
CA LEU A 88 -0.33 6.38 -6.20
C LEU A 88 -0.96 5.17 -6.87
N TRP A 89 -1.53 4.27 -6.09
CA TRP A 89 -1.95 2.96 -6.55
C TRP A 89 -3.45 2.88 -6.81
N ARG A 90 -3.79 2.52 -8.03
CA ARG A 90 -5.14 2.24 -8.52
C ARG A 90 -5.22 0.78 -8.96
N PHE A 91 -6.02 0.01 -8.23
CA PHE A 91 -6.12 -1.44 -8.45
C PHE A 91 -6.71 -1.80 -9.81
N ASP A 92 -7.64 -0.99 -10.31
CA ASP A 92 -8.28 -1.11 -11.62
C ASP A 92 -7.32 -0.86 -12.80
N GLN A 93 -6.19 -0.18 -12.56
CA GLN A 93 -5.20 0.13 -13.59
C GLN A 93 -4.07 -0.90 -13.65
N THR A 94 -4.00 -1.81 -12.69
CA THR A 94 -2.86 -2.70 -12.49
C THR A 94 -3.17 -4.12 -12.94
N ALA A 95 -2.35 -4.66 -13.83
CA ALA A 95 -2.27 -6.09 -14.06
C ALA A 95 -0.90 -6.64 -13.62
N SER A 96 -0.91 -7.69 -12.81
CA SER A 96 0.30 -8.41 -12.42
C SER A 96 0.04 -9.90 -12.34
N THR A 97 0.89 -10.69 -12.99
CA THR A 97 0.99 -12.13 -12.75
C THR A 97 1.58 -12.33 -11.36
N SER A 98 0.92 -13.14 -10.54
CA SER A 98 1.38 -13.47 -9.19
C SER A 98 1.08 -14.93 -8.87
N LEU A 99 1.89 -15.51 -7.99
CA LEU A 99 1.62 -16.78 -7.35
C LEU A 99 1.28 -16.49 -5.89
N ASN A 100 0.15 -16.97 -5.42
CA ASN A 100 -0.22 -16.86 -4.01
C ASN A 100 0.25 -18.11 -3.28
N LEU A 101 1.21 -17.96 -2.37
CA LEU A 101 1.64 -19.00 -1.43
C LEU A 101 0.89 -18.82 -0.12
N PHE A 102 0.09 -19.82 0.24
CA PHE A 102 -0.68 -19.84 1.47
C PHE A 102 0.15 -20.41 2.63
N SER A 103 -0.25 -20.12 3.87
CA SER A 103 0.46 -20.60 5.08
C SER A 103 0.45 -22.13 5.23
N ASN A 104 -0.45 -22.83 4.53
CA ASN A 104 -0.51 -24.28 4.44
C ASN A 104 0.39 -24.85 3.32
N GLY A 105 1.14 -24.01 2.60
CA GLY A 105 2.02 -24.42 1.51
C GLY A 105 1.36 -24.55 0.13
N VAL A 106 0.05 -24.31 0.02
CA VAL A 106 -0.65 -24.33 -1.28
C VAL A 106 -0.19 -23.16 -2.14
N ILE A 107 0.06 -23.42 -3.42
CA ILE A 107 0.31 -22.39 -4.44
C ILE A 107 -0.94 -22.29 -5.31
N SER A 108 -1.54 -21.09 -5.41
CA SER A 108 -2.69 -20.84 -6.27
C SER A 108 -2.40 -19.75 -7.31
N PRO A 109 -2.87 -19.91 -8.56
CA PRO A 109 -2.84 -18.85 -9.56
C PRO A 109 -4.00 -17.83 -9.38
N HIS A 110 -4.96 -18.10 -8.49
CA HIS A 110 -6.11 -17.23 -8.28
C HIS A 110 -5.78 -16.10 -7.31
N TYR A 111 -6.06 -14.85 -7.72
CA TYR A 111 -5.82 -13.67 -6.89
C TYR A 111 -6.77 -13.57 -5.68
N LEU A 112 -8.05 -13.88 -5.88
CA LEU A 112 -9.05 -13.83 -4.81
C LEU A 112 -8.91 -15.05 -3.90
N LEU A 113 -8.75 -14.80 -2.59
CA LEU A 113 -8.62 -15.86 -1.58
C LEU A 113 -9.82 -16.83 -1.60
N THR A 114 -11.03 -16.32 -1.87
CA THR A 114 -12.25 -17.12 -2.01
C THR A 114 -12.26 -18.07 -3.21
N GLN A 115 -11.37 -17.85 -4.17
CA GLN A 115 -11.20 -18.69 -5.37
C GLN A 115 -9.95 -19.57 -5.27
N ALA A 116 -9.13 -19.39 -4.23
CA ALA A 116 -7.82 -20.02 -4.12
C ALA A 116 -7.81 -21.31 -3.30
N GLU A 117 -8.78 -21.51 -2.40
CA GLU A 117 -8.97 -22.78 -1.68
C GLU A 117 -9.99 -23.68 -2.40
N PRO A 118 -9.70 -24.98 -2.61
CA PRO A 118 -10.74 -25.97 -2.74
C PRO A 118 -11.49 -26.03 -1.39
N ARG A 119 -12.82 -25.93 -1.41
CA ARG A 119 -13.62 -26.17 -0.19
C ARG A 119 -13.21 -27.52 0.39
N GLU A 120 -12.60 -27.54 1.57
CA GLU A 120 -12.55 -28.77 2.36
C GLU A 120 -14.00 -29.15 2.66
N ASN A 121 -14.47 -30.22 2.02
CA ASN A 121 -15.65 -30.93 2.48
C ASN A 121 -15.34 -31.40 3.90
N ARG A 122 -15.77 -30.64 4.91
CA ARG A 122 -15.91 -31.15 6.26
C ARG A 122 -17.13 -32.06 6.26
N GLU A 123 -16.89 -33.35 6.11
CA GLU A 123 -17.83 -34.42 6.47
C GLU A 123 -18.09 -34.42 7.99
#